data_AF-A0A7S3HJL9-F1
#
_entry.id   AF-A0A7S3HJL9-F1
#
_cell.length_a   1.000
_cell.length_b   1.000
_cell.length_c   1.000
_cell.angle_alpha   90.00
_cell.angle_beta   90.00
_cell.angle_gamma   90.00
#
_symmetry.space_group_name_H-M   'P 1'
#
loop_
_entity.id
_entity.type
_entity.pdbx_description
1 polymer ?
#
loop_
_entity_poly.entity_id
_entity_poly.type
_entity_poly.pdbx_seq_one_letter_code
_entity_poly.pdbx_strand_id
1 'polypeptide(L)'
;TGSGDPFNRAPMEWDKIGDGNEMYAHFTNLLGMRRLHRALRIGDFHQLLSFSLLAFIRRTDRIDEIVIILANPTDRVVEEQLNVPVEDILEYTLFRDVLSNETVRIHGATCTMAVPPHSTRILTMVNEIGPNGAQYKRIYGHWQTFKGVEATFSLGNSLGELIQDPNVMSNGTVYDDGLKKDLNLTMNISPRANDIAIQDQEIPTQALS
;
A
#
# COMPACT_ATOMS: atom_id res chain seq x y z
N THR A 1 -10.41 -27.36 -21.77
CA THR A 1 -11.70 -27.05 -21.13
C THR A 1 -12.45 -28.34 -20.88
N GLY A 2 -13.25 -28.41 -19.81
CA GLY A 2 -14.12 -29.56 -19.54
C GLY A 2 -15.55 -29.23 -19.95
N SER A 3 -16.22 -30.15 -20.63
CA SER A 3 -17.67 -30.08 -20.87
C SER A 3 -18.44 -30.52 -19.60
N GLY A 4 -19.69 -30.96 -19.74
CA GLY A 4 -20.44 -31.60 -18.67
C GLY A 4 -19.77 -32.88 -18.13
N ASP A 5 -20.40 -33.50 -17.15
CA ASP A 5 -19.95 -34.79 -16.59
C ASP A 5 -19.90 -35.84 -17.72
N PRO A 6 -18.82 -36.64 -17.87
CA PRO A 6 -17.66 -36.81 -16.98
C PRO A 6 -16.46 -35.87 -17.24
N PHE A 7 -16.52 -35.01 -18.24
CA PHE A 7 -15.37 -34.25 -18.76
C PHE A 7 -14.90 -33.09 -17.87
N ASN A 8 -15.65 -32.74 -16.82
CA ASN A 8 -15.22 -31.78 -15.79
C ASN A 8 -14.30 -32.40 -14.71
N ARG A 9 -14.02 -33.71 -14.77
CA ARG A 9 -13.16 -34.46 -13.83
C ARG A 9 -11.85 -34.94 -14.47
N ALA A 10 -11.37 -34.25 -15.49
CA ALA A 10 -10.10 -34.59 -16.13
C ALA A 10 -8.95 -34.57 -15.11
N PRO A 11 -7.97 -35.50 -15.22
CA PRO A 11 -6.79 -35.49 -14.36
C PRO A 11 -5.99 -34.20 -14.56
N MET A 12 -5.28 -33.77 -13.51
CA MET A 12 -4.41 -32.60 -13.55
C MET A 12 -3.29 -32.81 -14.58
N GLU A 13 -3.15 -31.87 -15.51
CA GLU A 13 -2.05 -31.85 -16.47
C GLU A 13 -0.81 -31.21 -15.82
N TRP A 14 0.02 -32.03 -15.16
CA TRP A 14 1.21 -31.58 -14.42
C TRP A 14 2.23 -30.83 -15.29
N ASP A 15 2.29 -31.15 -16.59
CA ASP A 15 3.20 -30.50 -17.53
C ASP A 15 2.87 -29.02 -17.76
N LYS A 16 1.64 -28.57 -17.43
CA LYS A 16 1.19 -27.18 -17.57
C LYS A 16 1.48 -26.32 -16.33
N ILE A 17 2.15 -26.87 -15.33
CA ILE A 17 2.51 -26.15 -14.10
C ILE A 17 3.87 -25.49 -14.32
N GLY A 18 3.88 -24.17 -14.41
CA GLY A 18 5.10 -23.38 -14.56
C GLY A 18 4.83 -22.03 -15.18
N ASP A 19 5.90 -21.28 -15.42
CA ASP A 19 5.85 -19.87 -15.81
C ASP A 19 5.31 -19.64 -17.24
N GLY A 20 5.27 -20.68 -18.07
CA GLY A 20 4.69 -20.62 -19.42
C GLY A 20 3.15 -20.61 -19.45
N ASN A 21 2.49 -20.81 -18.31
CA ASN A 21 1.03 -20.81 -18.20
C ASN A 21 0.52 -19.49 -17.62
N GLU A 22 -0.02 -18.64 -18.49
CA GLU A 22 -0.54 -17.31 -18.13
C GLU A 22 -1.60 -17.36 -17.01
N MET A 23 -2.47 -18.37 -17.02
CA MET A 23 -3.47 -18.55 -15.98
C MET A 23 -2.84 -18.89 -14.63
N TYR A 24 -1.81 -19.73 -14.62
CA TYR A 24 -1.08 -20.07 -13.40
C TYR A 24 -0.38 -18.84 -12.81
N ALA A 25 0.31 -18.06 -13.65
CA ALA A 25 0.95 -16.81 -13.24
C ALA A 25 -0.08 -15.80 -12.70
N HIS A 26 -1.21 -15.64 -13.39
CA HIS A 26 -2.30 -14.77 -12.95
C HIS A 26 -2.86 -15.17 -11.58
N PHE A 27 -3.20 -16.45 -11.37
CA PHE A 27 -3.69 -16.92 -10.08
C PHE A 27 -2.67 -16.80 -8.95
N THR A 28 -1.39 -17.04 -9.24
CA THR A 28 -0.31 -16.86 -8.27
C THR A 28 -0.20 -15.40 -7.84
N ASN A 29 -0.33 -14.46 -8.79
CA ASN A 29 -0.37 -13.03 -8.49
C ASN A 29 -1.59 -12.66 -7.62
N LEU A 30 -2.79 -13.14 -7.96
CA LEU A 30 -4.00 -12.93 -7.15
C LEU A 30 -3.84 -13.48 -5.71
N LEU A 31 -3.24 -14.66 -5.56
CA LEU A 31 -2.97 -15.27 -4.26
C LEU A 31 -1.96 -14.45 -3.46
N GLY A 32 -0.90 -13.97 -4.11
CA GLY A 32 0.08 -13.05 -3.53
C GLY A 32 -0.60 -11.79 -2.99
N MET A 33 -1.42 -11.14 -3.81
CA MET A 33 -2.19 -9.96 -3.40
C MET A 33 -3.11 -10.24 -2.21
N ARG A 34 -3.86 -11.36 -2.23
CA ARG A 34 -4.72 -11.76 -1.12
C ARG A 34 -3.92 -12.00 0.17
N ARG A 35 -2.65 -12.45 0.09
CA ARG A 35 -1.76 -12.61 1.25
C ARG A 35 -1.18 -11.28 1.73
N LEU A 36 -0.85 -10.36 0.83
CA LEU A 36 -0.32 -9.04 1.17
C LEU A 36 -1.37 -8.13 1.82
N HIS A 37 -2.58 -8.11 1.28
CA HIS A 37 -3.64 -7.20 1.74
C HIS A 37 -4.61 -7.90 2.70
N ARG A 38 -4.55 -7.55 3.99
CA ARG A 38 -5.42 -8.10 5.04
C ARG A 38 -6.90 -7.88 4.76
N ALA A 39 -7.27 -6.72 4.22
CA ALA A 39 -8.66 -6.39 3.87
C ALA A 39 -9.28 -7.37 2.86
N LEU A 40 -8.50 -7.92 1.93
CA LEU A 40 -8.98 -8.93 0.99
C LEU A 40 -9.31 -10.27 1.66
N ARG A 41 -8.78 -10.54 2.86
CA ARG A 41 -9.06 -11.77 3.61
C ARG A 41 -10.20 -11.62 4.61
N ILE A 42 -10.18 -10.54 5.39
CA ILE A 42 -11.07 -10.37 6.54
C ILE A 42 -11.77 -9.02 6.60
N GLY A 43 -11.54 -8.14 5.63
CA GLY A 43 -12.17 -6.82 5.63
C GLY A 43 -13.69 -6.90 5.53
N ASP A 44 -14.36 -5.79 5.78
CA ASP A 44 -15.78 -5.64 5.51
C ASP A 44 -16.00 -5.43 4.02
N PHE A 45 -17.11 -5.93 3.50
CA PHE A 45 -17.51 -5.72 2.11
C PHE A 45 -18.48 -4.54 2.06
N HIS A 46 -18.18 -3.56 1.22
CA HIS A 46 -19.08 -2.45 0.95
C HIS A 46 -19.25 -2.28 -0.56
N GLN A 47 -20.46 -2.49 -1.06
CA GLN A 47 -20.74 -2.33 -2.48
C GLN A 47 -20.72 -0.85 -2.87
N LEU A 48 -20.12 -0.53 -4.00
CA LEU A 48 -20.19 0.81 -4.60
C LEU A 48 -21.29 0.84 -5.65
N LEU A 49 -21.89 2.02 -5.79
CA LEU A 49 -22.86 2.25 -6.86
C LEU A 49 -22.11 2.43 -8.18
N SER A 50 -22.39 1.53 -9.13
CA SER A 50 -21.84 1.52 -10.49
C SER A 50 -22.91 1.04 -11.46
N PHE A 51 -22.79 1.40 -12.73
CA PHE A 51 -23.79 1.04 -13.75
C PHE A 51 -23.36 -0.16 -14.57
N SER A 52 -22.12 -0.15 -15.07
CA SER A 52 -21.58 -1.21 -15.94
C SER A 52 -20.47 -2.01 -15.28
N LEU A 53 -19.85 -1.47 -14.22
CA LEU A 53 -18.84 -2.16 -13.43
C LEU A 53 -19.46 -2.92 -12.26
N LEU A 54 -18.79 -3.96 -11.80
CA LEU A 54 -18.95 -4.47 -10.44
C LEU A 54 -17.90 -3.78 -9.56
N ALA A 55 -18.34 -2.84 -8.71
CA ALA A 55 -17.47 -2.05 -7.87
C ALA A 55 -17.76 -2.28 -6.38
N PHE A 56 -16.72 -2.45 -5.58
CA PHE A 56 -16.84 -2.61 -4.13
C PHE A 56 -15.54 -2.27 -3.40
N ILE A 57 -15.66 -2.03 -2.11
CA ILE A 57 -14.56 -1.75 -1.18
C ILE A 57 -14.39 -2.93 -0.24
N ARG A 58 -13.13 -3.21 0.09
CA ARG A 58 -12.72 -4.05 1.21
C ARG A 58 -11.92 -3.17 2.17
N ARG A 59 -12.39 -3.01 3.40
CA ARG A 59 -11.70 -2.20 4.42
C ARG A 59 -11.63 -2.91 5.76
N THR A 60 -10.68 -2.53 6.60
CA THR A 60 -10.56 -3.00 7.98
C THR A 60 -10.64 -1.78 8.91
N ASP A 61 -10.17 -1.94 10.15
CA ASP A 61 -9.96 -0.88 11.14
C ASP A 61 -8.84 0.11 10.77
N ARG A 62 -8.06 -0.16 9.71
CA ARG A 62 -6.92 0.67 9.31
C ARG A 62 -7.16 1.36 7.99
N ILE A 63 -6.78 2.64 7.93
CA ILE A 63 -6.99 3.48 6.76
C ILE A 63 -6.10 3.08 5.56
N ASP A 64 -4.89 2.59 5.83
CA ASP A 64 -3.95 2.13 4.81
C ASP A 64 -4.33 0.78 4.19
N GLU A 65 -5.26 0.05 4.81
CA GLU A 65 -5.72 -1.26 4.34
C GLU A 65 -6.96 -1.18 3.45
N ILE A 66 -7.45 0.02 3.10
CA ILE A 66 -8.57 0.15 2.17
C ILE A 66 -8.16 -0.31 0.77
N VAL A 67 -8.97 -1.20 0.22
CA VAL A 67 -8.84 -1.68 -1.16
C VAL A 67 -10.14 -1.40 -1.90
N ILE A 68 -10.05 -0.74 -3.05
CA ILE A 68 -11.18 -0.51 -3.96
C ILE A 68 -11.02 -1.44 -5.15
N ILE A 69 -12.04 -2.25 -5.44
CA ILE A 69 -12.01 -3.27 -6.49
C ILE A 69 -13.05 -2.92 -7.53
N LEU A 70 -12.61 -2.83 -8.79
CA LEU A 70 -13.45 -2.62 -9.96
C LEU A 70 -13.30 -3.81 -10.89
N ALA A 71 -14.40 -4.44 -11.29
CA ALA A 71 -14.40 -5.50 -12.28
C ALA A 71 -15.30 -5.11 -13.45
N ASN A 72 -14.76 -5.22 -14.67
CA ASN A 72 -15.50 -4.97 -15.89
C ASN A 72 -15.92 -6.30 -16.54
N PRO A 73 -17.19 -6.70 -16.45
CA PRO A 73 -17.68 -7.92 -17.08
C PRO A 73 -17.93 -7.76 -18.59
N THR A 74 -17.89 -6.53 -19.12
CA THR A 74 -18.23 -6.23 -20.51
C THR A 74 -17.05 -6.46 -21.46
N ASP A 75 -17.35 -6.46 -22.75
CA ASP A 75 -16.43 -6.63 -23.88
C ASP A 75 -15.82 -5.31 -24.38
N ARG A 76 -16.13 -4.18 -23.71
CA ARG A 76 -15.62 -2.85 -24.04
C ARG A 76 -14.95 -2.19 -22.84
N VAL A 77 -14.09 -1.21 -23.09
CA VAL A 77 -13.54 -0.37 -22.02
C VAL A 77 -14.68 0.40 -21.37
N VAL A 78 -14.72 0.42 -20.04
CA VAL A 78 -15.69 1.18 -19.26
C VAL A 78 -14.94 2.17 -18.39
N GLU A 79 -15.33 3.43 -18.50
CA GLU A 79 -14.87 4.52 -17.62
C GLU A 79 -16.10 5.09 -16.91
N GLU A 80 -16.10 4.99 -15.59
CA GLU A 80 -17.18 5.48 -14.73
C GLU A 80 -16.60 6.28 -13.57
N GLN A 81 -17.30 7.34 -13.17
CA GLN A 81 -17.03 8.06 -11.95
C GLN A 81 -17.77 7.39 -10.80
N LEU A 82 -17.03 6.87 -9.84
CA LEU A 82 -17.54 6.13 -8.70
C LEU A 82 -17.50 7.00 -7.46
N ASN A 83 -18.59 7.02 -6.71
CA ASN A 83 -18.60 7.57 -5.36
C ASN A 83 -17.90 6.58 -4.43
N VAL A 84 -16.96 7.08 -3.65
CA VAL A 84 -16.19 6.35 -2.62
C VAL A 84 -16.63 6.93 -1.28
N PRO A 85 -17.73 6.42 -0.69
CA PRO A 85 -18.33 7.00 0.52
C PRO A 85 -17.56 6.54 1.77
N VAL A 86 -16.25 6.75 1.79
CA VAL A 86 -15.41 6.48 2.95
C VAL A 86 -15.02 7.79 3.61
N GLU A 87 -15.56 7.98 4.81
CA GLU A 87 -15.40 9.15 5.67
C GLU A 87 -13.95 9.41 6.08
N ASP A 88 -13.16 8.34 6.19
CA ASP A 88 -11.79 8.38 6.67
C ASP A 88 -10.78 8.74 5.57
N ILE A 89 -11.16 8.68 4.28
CA ILE A 89 -10.25 9.01 3.18
C ILE A 89 -10.14 10.52 3.05
N LEU A 90 -8.90 11.01 3.04
CA LEU A 90 -8.63 12.43 2.83
C LEU A 90 -8.75 12.79 1.36
N GLU A 91 -9.11 14.05 1.11
CA GLU A 91 -9.07 14.62 -0.22
C GLU A 91 -7.66 14.47 -0.83
N TYR A 92 -7.62 14.24 -2.14
CA TYR A 92 -6.39 14.08 -2.92
C TYR A 92 -5.57 12.83 -2.61
N THR A 93 -6.10 11.87 -1.84
CA THR A 93 -5.38 10.63 -1.54
C THR A 93 -5.08 9.82 -2.80
N LEU A 94 -3.83 9.40 -2.93
CA LEU A 94 -3.36 8.60 -4.06
C LEU A 94 -3.65 7.11 -3.86
N PHE A 95 -4.28 6.52 -4.86
CA PHE A 95 -4.43 5.08 -5.01
C PHE A 95 -3.64 4.60 -6.22
N ARG A 96 -3.13 3.37 -6.14
CA ARG A 96 -2.43 2.69 -7.23
C ARG A 96 -3.08 1.34 -7.50
N ASP A 97 -3.33 1.06 -8.77
CA ASP A 97 -3.71 -0.27 -9.24
C ASP A 97 -2.52 -1.21 -9.11
N VAL A 98 -2.70 -2.29 -8.36
CA VAL A 98 -1.64 -3.29 -8.15
C VAL A 98 -1.35 -4.07 -9.43
N LEU A 99 -2.30 -4.15 -10.36
CA LEU A 99 -2.14 -4.93 -11.59
C LEU A 99 -1.42 -4.16 -12.71
N SER A 100 -1.75 -2.89 -12.93
CA SER A 100 -1.10 -2.07 -13.97
C SER A 100 -0.10 -1.03 -13.49
N ASN A 101 -0.04 -0.77 -12.18
CA ASN A 101 0.64 0.38 -11.59
C ASN A 101 0.09 1.77 -12.01
N GLU A 102 -1.06 1.82 -12.68
CA GLU A 102 -1.76 3.10 -12.91
C GLU A 102 -2.19 3.69 -11.57
N THR A 103 -2.21 5.02 -11.51
CA THR A 103 -2.55 5.74 -10.29
C THR A 103 -3.77 6.62 -10.49
N VAL A 104 -4.59 6.73 -9.46
CA VAL A 104 -5.77 7.60 -9.42
C VAL A 104 -5.83 8.32 -8.08
N ARG A 105 -6.28 9.57 -8.10
CA ARG A 105 -6.50 10.35 -6.87
C ARG A 105 -7.99 10.44 -6.58
N ILE A 106 -8.32 10.32 -5.30
CA ILE A 106 -9.68 10.58 -4.83
C ILE A 106 -9.91 12.09 -4.78
N HIS A 107 -11.00 12.53 -5.40
CA HIS A 107 -11.41 13.92 -5.46
C HIS A 107 -12.89 14.07 -5.15
N GLY A 108 -13.24 14.88 -4.16
CA GLY A 108 -14.62 15.09 -3.73
C GLY A 108 -15.33 13.77 -3.39
N ALA A 109 -14.62 12.86 -2.72
CA ALA A 109 -15.07 11.49 -2.45
C ALA A 109 -15.42 10.68 -3.72
N THR A 110 -14.88 11.04 -4.89
CA THR A 110 -15.07 10.30 -6.13
C THR A 110 -13.76 9.82 -6.73
N CYS A 111 -13.85 8.77 -7.55
CA CYS A 111 -12.75 8.18 -8.28
C CYS A 111 -13.21 7.90 -9.72
N THR A 112 -12.43 8.32 -10.72
CA THR A 112 -12.68 8.01 -12.12
C THR A 112 -11.51 7.21 -12.66
N MET A 113 -11.78 6.03 -13.25
CA MET A 113 -10.75 5.20 -13.83
C MET A 113 -11.31 4.31 -14.94
N ALA A 114 -10.55 4.17 -16.03
CA ALA A 114 -10.88 3.25 -17.11
C ALA A 114 -10.50 1.79 -16.76
N VAL A 115 -11.45 0.88 -16.95
CA VAL A 115 -11.28 -0.56 -16.73
C VAL A 115 -11.39 -1.28 -18.08
N PRO A 116 -10.32 -1.96 -18.55
CA PRO A 116 -10.35 -2.73 -19.79
C PRO A 116 -11.42 -3.85 -19.79
N PRO A 117 -11.83 -4.35 -20.97
CA PRO A 117 -12.77 -5.47 -21.09
C PRO A 117 -12.33 -6.70 -20.29
N HIS A 118 -13.28 -7.42 -19.68
CA HIS A 118 -13.04 -8.67 -18.94
C HIS A 118 -11.86 -8.62 -17.96
N SER A 119 -11.61 -7.44 -17.38
CA SER A 119 -10.47 -7.20 -16.53
C SER A 119 -10.90 -6.61 -15.19
N THR A 120 -9.94 -6.48 -14.30
CA THR A 120 -10.15 -5.92 -12.97
C THR A 120 -9.08 -4.90 -12.65
N ARG A 121 -9.43 -3.90 -11.85
CA ARG A 121 -8.50 -2.95 -11.22
C ARG A 121 -8.60 -3.11 -9.71
N ILE A 122 -7.46 -3.16 -9.04
CA ILE A 122 -7.37 -3.33 -7.59
C ILE A 122 -6.56 -2.16 -7.04
N LEU A 123 -7.28 -1.15 -6.57
CA LEU A 123 -6.71 0.08 -6.06
C LEU A 123 -6.33 -0.05 -4.59
N THR A 124 -5.08 0.26 -4.28
CA THR A 124 -4.55 0.29 -2.92
C THR A 124 -3.98 1.66 -2.60
N MET A 125 -4.14 2.11 -1.36
CA MET A 125 -3.68 3.42 -0.95
C MET A 125 -2.15 3.50 -0.98
N VAL A 126 -1.62 4.60 -1.51
CA VAL A 126 -0.18 4.87 -1.54
C VAL A 126 0.17 5.79 -0.38
N ASN A 127 1.19 5.42 0.40
CA ASN A 127 1.74 6.28 1.42
C ASN A 127 2.59 7.39 0.78
N GLU A 128 2.02 8.58 0.61
CA GLU A 128 2.76 9.75 0.17
C GLU A 128 3.33 10.51 1.38
N ILE A 129 4.65 10.70 1.37
CA ILE A 129 5.33 11.57 2.33
C ILE A 129 5.36 12.97 1.72
N GLY A 130 4.51 13.85 2.23
CA GLY A 130 4.50 15.26 1.83
C GLY A 130 5.56 16.08 2.57
N PRO A 131 5.72 17.36 2.22
CA PRO A 131 6.64 18.28 2.90
C PRO A 131 6.32 18.43 4.40
N ASN A 132 5.06 18.22 4.78
CA ASN A 132 4.58 18.29 6.16
C ASN A 132 4.48 16.90 6.83
N GLY A 133 5.16 15.88 6.30
CA GLY A 133 5.11 14.48 6.75
C GLY A 133 4.02 13.64 6.09
N ALA A 134 3.79 12.44 6.63
CA ALA A 134 2.77 11.52 6.13
C ALA A 134 1.36 12.10 6.26
N GLN A 135 0.57 12.04 5.18
CA GLN A 135 -0.75 12.69 5.04
C GLN A 135 -1.71 12.36 6.20
N TYR A 136 -1.72 11.11 6.64
CA TYR A 136 -2.67 10.59 7.64
C TYR A 136 -2.18 10.67 9.10
N LYS A 137 -0.91 11.05 9.33
CA LYS A 137 -0.29 11.06 10.67
C LYS A 137 -1.03 11.97 11.66
N ARG A 138 -1.59 13.10 11.20
CA ARG A 138 -2.23 14.11 12.07
C ARG A 138 -3.62 13.71 12.57
N ILE A 139 -4.32 12.82 11.86
CA ILE A 139 -5.69 12.41 12.20
C ILE A 139 -5.67 11.13 13.03
N TYR A 140 -4.90 10.14 12.58
CA TYR A 140 -4.90 8.80 13.14
C TYR A 140 -3.67 8.49 14.02
N GLY A 141 -2.74 9.45 14.16
CA GLY A 141 -1.49 9.22 14.87
C GLY A 141 -0.61 8.15 14.20
N HIS A 142 0.44 7.69 14.89
CA HIS A 142 1.33 6.68 14.30
C HIS A 142 0.70 5.28 14.22
N TRP A 143 -0.27 4.96 15.08
CA TRP A 143 -0.70 3.59 15.35
C TRP A 143 -1.82 3.08 14.42
N GLN A 144 -2.57 4.00 13.81
CA GLN A 144 -3.60 3.71 12.79
C GLN A 144 -3.17 4.10 11.36
N THR A 145 -1.98 4.68 11.19
CA THR A 145 -1.43 5.07 9.87
C THR A 145 -0.58 3.93 9.26
N PHE A 146 -0.19 4.08 7.99
CA PHE A 146 0.71 3.19 7.24
C PHE A 146 1.83 2.57 8.10
N LYS A 147 2.07 1.28 7.90
CA LYS A 147 3.21 0.57 8.51
C LYS A 147 4.52 1.31 8.21
N GLY A 148 5.28 1.63 9.26
CA GLY A 148 6.58 2.29 9.15
C GLY A 148 6.57 3.82 9.30
N VAL A 149 5.44 4.44 9.63
CA VAL A 149 5.43 5.86 10.04
C VAL A 149 5.92 5.97 11.48
N GLU A 150 7.18 6.33 11.67
CA GLU A 150 7.77 6.55 12.99
C GLU A 150 7.27 7.86 13.63
N ALA A 151 7.10 7.82 14.96
CA ALA A 151 6.79 8.99 15.75
C ALA A 151 8.02 9.91 15.86
N THR A 152 8.23 10.77 14.88
CA THR A 152 9.07 11.95 15.06
C THR A 152 8.34 12.93 15.97
N PHE A 153 8.70 12.92 17.26
CA PHE A 153 8.40 14.02 18.19
C PHE A 153 9.35 15.16 17.83
N SER A 154 8.88 16.15 17.08
CA SER A 154 9.53 17.47 17.17
C SER A 154 8.94 18.12 18.41
N LEU A 155 9.65 18.02 19.54
CA LEU A 155 9.45 18.98 20.61
C LEU A 155 9.66 20.35 19.98
N GLY A 156 8.58 21.13 19.87
CA GLY A 156 8.71 22.53 19.52
C GLY A 156 9.74 23.16 20.44
N ASN A 157 10.55 24.08 19.92
CA ASN A 157 11.62 24.76 20.65
C ASN A 157 11.17 25.47 21.95
N SER A 158 9.89 25.41 22.33
CA SER A 158 9.37 25.94 23.59
C SER A 158 9.67 25.09 24.83
N LEU A 159 10.26 23.88 24.69
CA LEU A 159 10.73 23.08 25.84
C LEU A 159 12.27 23.05 25.97
N GLY A 160 13.00 23.58 24.99
CA GLY A 160 14.46 23.72 25.03
C GLY A 160 14.94 24.84 25.96
N GLU A 161 14.07 25.79 26.30
CA GLU A 161 14.38 26.86 27.26
C GLU A 161 14.13 26.48 28.73
N LEU A 162 13.40 25.38 29.00
CA LEU A 162 13.13 24.93 30.38
C LEU A 162 14.14 23.91 30.91
N ILE A 163 15.11 23.47 30.08
CA ILE A 163 16.13 22.48 30.46
C ILE A 163 17.50 23.15 30.74
N GLN A 164 17.59 24.49 30.68
CA GLN A 164 18.81 25.24 31.01
C GLN A 164 18.92 25.69 32.47
N ASP A 165 18.03 25.25 33.36
CA ASP A 165 18.20 25.45 34.80
C ASP A 165 18.83 24.20 35.45
N PRO A 166 20.11 24.22 35.84
CA PRO A 166 20.81 23.06 36.41
C PRO A 166 20.36 22.70 37.85
N ASN A 167 19.24 23.25 38.35
CA ASN A 167 18.80 23.10 39.73
C ASN A 167 17.50 22.29 39.93
N VAL A 168 17.00 21.57 38.92
CA VAL A 168 15.85 20.67 39.11
C VAL A 168 16.21 19.24 38.67
N MET A 169 17.09 18.61 39.45
CA MET A 169 17.29 17.16 39.49
C MET A 169 16.99 16.67 40.90
N SER A 170 15.73 16.27 41.17
CA SER A 170 15.41 15.23 42.17
C SER A 170 13.95 14.80 42.05
N ASN A 171 13.74 13.47 42.04
CA ASN A 171 12.47 12.70 42.12
C ASN A 171 11.85 12.42 40.75
N GLY A 172 12.03 11.23 40.15
CA GLY A 172 11.38 9.96 40.51
C GLY A 172 10.05 9.86 39.74
N THR A 173 9.82 8.91 38.83
CA THR A 173 9.64 7.49 39.12
C THR A 173 9.88 6.58 37.91
N VAL A 174 10.49 5.45 38.20
CA VAL A 174 10.55 4.22 37.40
C VAL A 174 9.18 3.55 37.44
N TYR A 175 8.69 3.07 36.29
CA TYR A 175 7.85 1.87 36.21
C TYR A 175 8.49 0.93 35.18
N ASP A 176 9.07 -0.14 35.71
CA ASP A 176 9.53 -1.35 35.01
C ASP A 176 8.47 -2.46 35.17
N ASP A 177 8.64 -3.52 34.38
CA ASP A 177 7.93 -4.80 34.31
C ASP A 177 6.64 -4.86 33.44
N GLY A 178 6.55 -5.74 32.44
CA GLY A 178 7.51 -6.75 32.00
C GLY A 178 6.92 -7.68 30.94
N LEU A 179 7.79 -8.12 30.03
CA LEU A 179 7.90 -9.53 29.62
C LEU A 179 9.19 -9.71 28.80
N LYS A 180 10.21 -10.22 29.51
CA LYS A 180 11.39 -10.95 29.01
C LYS A 180 10.93 -12.04 28.02
N LYS A 181 11.67 -12.59 27.08
CA LYS A 181 13.09 -12.98 26.91
C LYS A 181 13.08 -13.65 25.51
N ASP A 182 14.06 -13.51 24.63
CA ASP A 182 15.26 -14.34 24.66
C ASP A 182 16.33 -13.75 23.74
N LEU A 183 17.56 -13.75 24.26
CA LEU A 183 18.77 -13.54 23.52
C LEU A 183 18.96 -14.67 22.50
N ASN A 184 19.49 -14.33 21.32
CA ASN A 184 20.67 -15.00 20.81
C ASN A 184 21.51 -14.03 19.97
N LEU A 185 22.64 -13.65 20.56
CA LEU A 185 23.79 -13.08 19.88
C LEU A 185 24.38 -14.14 18.93
N THR A 186 24.60 -13.80 17.67
CA THR A 186 25.81 -14.25 16.96
C THR A 186 26.27 -13.16 16.00
N MET A 187 27.45 -12.62 16.27
CA MET A 187 28.25 -11.79 15.38
C MET A 187 29.07 -12.65 14.41
N ASN A 188 29.54 -11.99 13.34
CA ASN A 188 30.50 -12.35 12.28
C ASN A 188 29.82 -12.81 10.99
N ILE A 189 30.11 -12.26 9.79
CA ILE A 189 31.41 -11.93 9.18
C ILE A 189 31.23 -10.78 8.14
N SER A 190 32.14 -9.79 8.11
CA SER A 190 32.39 -8.81 7.01
C SER A 190 33.47 -9.37 6.05
N PRO A 191 33.81 -8.89 4.81
CA PRO A 191 33.48 -7.64 4.09
C PRO A 191 33.21 -7.78 2.56
N ARG A 192 32.83 -6.69 1.86
CA ARG A 192 33.59 -6.17 0.69
C ARG A 192 32.98 -4.89 0.10
N ALA A 193 33.85 -3.88 0.01
CA ALA A 193 33.72 -2.72 -0.83
C ALA A 193 33.59 -3.11 -2.31
N ASN A 194 32.79 -2.34 -3.05
CA ASN A 194 33.15 -1.91 -4.39
C ASN A 194 32.65 -0.48 -4.55
N ASP A 195 33.65 0.40 -4.58
CA ASP A 195 33.58 1.77 -5.06
C ASP A 195 33.01 1.80 -6.48
N ILE A 196 32.05 2.71 -6.72
CA ILE A 196 31.97 3.43 -7.99
C ILE A 196 31.81 4.89 -7.63
N ALA A 197 32.91 5.63 -7.78
CA ALA A 197 32.96 7.07 -7.74
C ALA A 197 32.06 7.65 -8.84
N ILE A 198 31.16 8.55 -8.48
CA ILE A 198 30.48 9.42 -9.44
C ILE A 198 31.46 10.54 -9.77
N GLN A 199 32.06 10.48 -10.95
CA GLN A 199 32.81 11.59 -11.54
C GLN A 199 31.83 12.70 -11.91
N ASP A 200 32.14 13.91 -11.47
CA ASP A 200 31.58 15.15 -12.01
C ASP A 200 31.78 15.21 -13.53
N GLN A 201 30.70 15.33 -14.28
CA GLN A 201 30.73 15.71 -15.69
C GLN A 201 29.88 16.96 -15.92
N GLU A 202 30.59 18.02 -16.34
CA GLU A 202 30.09 19.31 -16.77
C GLU A 202 29.14 19.18 -17.98
N ILE A 203 28.06 19.97 -17.98
CA ILE A 203 27.14 20.11 -19.11
C ILE A 203 27.70 21.18 -20.05
N PRO A 204 28.06 20.89 -21.31
CA PRO A 204 28.42 21.94 -22.25
C PRO A 204 27.16 22.62 -22.81
N THR A 205 27.15 23.93 -22.64
CA THR A 205 26.20 24.89 -23.21
C THR A 205 26.58 25.18 -24.67
N GLN A 206 25.80 24.72 -25.66
CA GLN A 206 25.75 25.26 -27.04
C GLN A 206 24.44 24.78 -27.70
N ALA A 207 23.72 25.49 -28.56
CA ALA A 207 23.67 26.89 -28.95
C ALA A 207 22.34 27.07 -29.70
N LEU A 208 21.71 28.23 -29.55
CA LEU A 208 20.63 28.72 -30.40
C LEU A 208 21.17 28.94 -31.82
N SER A 209 20.53 28.32 -32.81
CA SER A 209 20.35 28.84 -34.17
C SER A 209 19.27 28.04 -34.89
#